data_AF-A0A377JUH9-F1
#
_entry.id   AF-A0A377JUH9-F1
#
_cell.length_a   1.000
_cell.length_b   1.000
_cell.length_c   1.000
_cell.angle_alpha   90.00
_cell.angle_beta   90.00
_cell.angle_gamma   90.00
#
_symmetry.space_group_name_H-M   'P 1'
#
loop_
_entity.id
_entity.type
_entity.pdbx_description
1 polymer ?
#
loop_
_entity_poly.entity_id
_entity_poly.type
_entity_poly.pdbx_seq_one_letter_code
_entity_poly.pdbx_strand_id
1 'polypeptide(L)' 'MVGNNVSHANNKTKKRSLPNLRSIRLKLEDGSSIRVKVAASTLRTLKKHS' A
#
# COMPACT_ATOMS: atom_id res chain seq x y z
N MET A 1 2.21 7.57 5.85
CA MET A 1 2.13 8.71 6.79
C MET A 1 1.63 8.18 8.14
N VAL A 2 2.28 8.55 9.25
CA VAL A 2 1.88 8.13 10.61
C VAL A 2 1.18 9.31 11.26
N GLY A 3 -0.05 9.11 11.73
CA GLY A 3 -0.85 10.11 12.45
C GLY A 3 -1.36 9.55 13.77
N ASN A 4 -2.19 10.31 14.46
CA ASN A 4 -2.88 9.86 15.67
C ASN A 4 -4.40 9.88 15.42
N ASN A 5 -5.13 8.89 15.91
CA ASN A 5 -6.57 8.98 16.09
C ASN A 5 -6.84 9.70 17.42
N VAL A 6 -7.69 10.72 17.42
CA VAL A 6 -7.99 11.55 18.59
C VAL A 6 -9.48 11.39 18.89
N SER A 7 -9.83 10.92 20.10
CA SER A 7 -11.23 10.83 20.52
C SER A 7 -11.77 12.19 20.95
N HIS A 8 -13.09 12.28 21.18
CA HIS A 8 -13.73 13.49 21.71
C HIS A 8 -13.20 13.91 23.09
N ALA A 9 -12.63 12.96 23.85
CA ALA A 9 -11.92 13.18 25.11
C ALA A 9 -10.42 13.46 24.94
N ASN A 10 -9.94 13.68 23.70
CA ASN A 10 -8.54 13.91 23.34
C ASN A 10 -7.56 12.75 23.59
N ASN A 11 -8.04 11.51 23.71
CA ASN A 11 -7.17 10.34 23.82
C ASN A 11 -6.53 10.04 22.46
N LYS A 12 -5.19 10.04 22.39
CA LYS A 12 -4.41 9.88 21.14
C LYS A 12 -3.90 8.45 20.98
N THR A 13 -4.33 7.74 19.95
CA THR A 13 -3.77 6.42 19.55
C THR A 13 -3.02 6.51 18.22
N LYS A 14 -1.87 5.85 18.10
CA LYS A 14 -1.06 5.88 16.87
C LYS A 14 -1.82 5.17 15.74
N LYS A 15 -1.98 5.84 14.59
CA LYS A 15 -2.62 5.30 13.39
C LYS A 15 -1.67 5.39 12.19
N ARG A 16 -1.62 4.33 11.40
CA ARG A 16 -0.93 4.32 10.11
C ARG A 16 -1.94 4.55 8.99
N SER A 17 -1.76 5.62 8.21
CA SER A 17 -2.52 5.83 6.98
C SER A 17 -1.75 5.19 5.82
N LEU A 18 -2.24 4.03 5.38
CA LEU A 18 -1.74 3.34 4.20
C LEU A 18 -2.53 3.82 2.98
N PRO A 19 -1.88 4.18 1.86
CA PRO A 19 -2.59 4.35 0.59
C PRO A 19 -3.26 3.01 0.23
N ASN A 20 -4.41 3.00 -0.45
CA ASN A 20 -5.19 1.79 -0.76
C ASN A 20 -4.29 0.65 -1.32
N LEU A 21 -3.79 -0.23 -0.45
CA LEU A 21 -2.79 -1.25 -0.74
C LEU A 21 -3.51 -2.51 -1.21
N ARG A 22 -3.14 -3.01 -2.37
CA ARG A 22 -3.59 -4.31 -2.89
C ARG A 22 -2.43 -5.28 -2.95
N SER A 23 -2.70 -6.53 -2.58
CA SER A 23 -1.74 -7.63 -2.70
C SER A 23 -1.80 -8.18 -4.12
N ILE A 24 -0.73 -8.00 -4.89
CA ILE A 24 -0.63 -8.48 -6.28
C ILE A 24 0.52 -9.48 -6.43
N ARG A 25 0.42 -10.36 -7.41
CA ARG A 25 1.49 -11.28 -7.80
C ARG A 25 2.23 -10.67 -8.99
N LEU A 26 3.51 -10.34 -8.80
CA LEU A 26 4.41 -9.91 -9.86
C LEU A 26 5.20 -11.12 -10.37
N LYS A 27 5.34 -11.25 -11.68
CA LYS A 27 6.27 -12.20 -12.30
C LYS A 27 7.57 -11.45 -12.56
N LEU A 28 8.69 -12.00 -12.10
CA LEU A 28 10.03 -11.48 -12.39
C LEU A 28 10.52 -12.09 -13.70
N GLU A 29 11.52 -11.45 -14.31
CA GLU A 29 12.15 -11.93 -15.55
C GLU A 29 12.79 -13.32 -15.39
N ASP A 30 13.23 -13.65 -14.17
CA ASP A 30 13.78 -14.96 -13.81
C ASP A 30 12.71 -16.07 -13.66
N GLY A 31 11.46 -15.80 -14.04
CA GLY A 31 10.33 -16.75 -13.98
C GLY A 31 9.74 -16.97 -12.58
N SER A 32 10.32 -16.38 -11.54
CA SER A 32 9.80 -16.43 -10.18
C SER A 32 8.60 -15.49 -9.98
N SER A 33 7.74 -15.79 -9.01
CA SER A 33 6.59 -14.94 -8.69
C SER A 33 6.60 -14.50 -7.23
N ILE A 34 6.52 -13.18 -7.00
CA ILE A 34 6.56 -12.58 -5.67
C ILE A 34 5.24 -11.88 -5.39
N ARG A 35 4.74 -12.03 -4.16
CA ARG A 35 3.55 -11.29 -3.69
C ARG A 35 4.00 -10.00 -3.02
N VAL A 36 3.61 -8.87 -3.61
CA VAL A 36 3.97 -7.54 -3.09
C VAL A 36 2.69 -6.76 -2.79
N LYS A 37 2.70 -6.00 -1.70
CA LYS A 37 1.66 -5.01 -1.39
C LYS A 37 1.97 -3.73 -2.13
N VAL A 38 1.18 -3.43 -3.16
CA VAL A 38 1.40 -2.29 -4.05
C VAL A 38 0.23 -1.33 -3.89
N ALA A 39 0.49 -0.03 -3.90
CA ALA A 39 -0.57 0.97 -3.85
C ALA A 39 -1.36 0.96 -5.16
N ALA A 40 -2.67 1.20 -5.09
CA ALA A 40 -3.53 1.27 -6.28
C ALA A 40 -3.05 2.35 -7.29
N SER A 41 -2.46 3.44 -6.82
CA SER A 41 -1.87 4.48 -7.68
C SER A 41 -0.70 3.96 -8.53
N THR A 42 0.17 3.15 -7.93
CA THR A 42 1.34 2.55 -8.60
C THR A 42 0.97 1.41 -9.55
N LEU A 43 -0.20 0.78 -9.37
CA LEU A 43 -0.73 -0.17 -10.36
C LEU A 43 -1.08 0.50 -11.69
N ARG A 44 -1.59 1.74 -11.64
CA ARG A 44 -1.92 2.51 -12.85
C ARG A 44 -0.68 2.83 -13.68
N THR A 45 0.45 3.10 -13.03
CA THR A 45 1.73 3.37 -13.72
C THR A 45 2.37 2.10 -14.25
N LEU A 46 2.28 0.97 -13.54
CA LEU A 46 2.81 -0.32 -14.01
C LEU A 46 2.19 -0.77 -15.34
N LYS A 47 0.87 -0.61 -15.52
CA LYS A 47 0.21 -0.94 -16.80
C LYS A 47 0.66 -0.05 -17.97
N LYS A 48 1.11 1.19 -17.68
CA LYS A 48 1.48 2.17 -18.71
C LYS A 48 2.86 1.90 -19.33
N HIS A 49 3.75 1.20 -18.60
CA HIS A 49 5.13 0.93 -19.01
C HIS A 49 5.40 -0.55 -19.31
N SER A 50 4.34 -1.35 -19.43
CA SER A 50 4.39 -2.75 -19.86
C SER A 50 4.18 -2.88 -21.36
#